data_AF-A0A5B6YYW9-F1
#
_entry.id   AF-A0A5B6YYW9-F1
#
_cell.length_a   1.000
_cell.length_b   1.000
_cell.length_c   1.000
_cell.angle_alpha   90.00
_cell.angle_beta   90.00
_cell.angle_gamma   90.00
#
_symmetry.space_group_name_H-M   'P 1'
#
loop_
_entity.id
_entity.type
_entity.pdbx_description
1 polymer ?
#
loop_
_entity_poly.entity_id
_entity_poly.type
_entity_poly.pdbx_seq_one_letter_code
_entity_poly.pdbx_strand_id
1 'polypeptide(L)'
;GARTGSVMAEISGSTGTSNDASEIPDKKRSEISAVSEPVSNFDPKTMRKTPPGLKRLILTLTVLLSFLLGLPFLLKSIEIYRSPLPFRDIDLLSTAIESNPLLFPCGFHAVFVGFDHGTSTKFNADELGFSILGHMRKFTESNPVCGTCGNNYSVSVTLDSSTGCVRKQNVKSACSWPCGALIDFNLDDNLKDDEVFDEYLESLLVGAERCSDLGGKIYTVVVVNRDEEVKAVVGKHRHAWIIGRVSEADAVEKIAEIFVKIFVNGGKEEGLIHGEFMPVGADGRVVLSFNLLNADPRDWIYDWDFQKIDEILLAPIIEALGAVANISVESQVLYHTPKSSFSYWDGKRGSYIFSTKDLPFFVNSNEWHLDTSIAAGGRSKILQVVVYIPSAKECPLLLQLPNGEVSMTNGFISPMWGGVIVWNPPSCLRDSESMHPTRHKISPQDLQKVFEVFMGQFRQLFGLKSDNLYVGSTGTSILLASDRGFTEWELDVLSRQHTCFNLLSCATTLGSLSRLVQSLPRMIIMDEIGKQVKFSLEAAQLAQSNASLGIYDASAVSSRQARSLAEDAFFHPSIMSVSYYSFEHCFAVYSPFFLPVLLHVLLAVVRELRRYKQEMKKYVAWKTQRR
;
A
#
# COMPACT_ATOMS: atom_id res chain seq x y z
N GLY A 1 -10.61 30.92 -44.75
CA GLY A 1 -11.65 30.92 -45.81
C GLY A 1 -12.94 30.31 -45.26
N ALA A 2 -14.07 30.54 -45.93
CA ALA A 2 -15.42 29.91 -45.76
C ALA A 2 -15.82 29.50 -44.31
N ARG A 3 -16.75 30.14 -43.60
CA ARG A 3 -17.88 31.04 -43.93
C ARG A 3 -19.04 30.38 -44.68
N THR A 4 -20.05 29.92 -43.95
CA THR A 4 -21.47 29.90 -44.35
C THR A 4 -22.34 30.25 -43.13
N GLY A 5 -23.37 31.06 -43.35
CA GLY A 5 -24.41 31.38 -42.38
C GLY A 5 -25.61 31.96 -43.12
N SER A 6 -26.81 31.80 -42.58
CA SER A 6 -28.06 32.41 -43.07
C SER A 6 -29.22 32.02 -42.11
N VAL A 7 -30.31 32.76 -41.91
CA VAL A 7 -30.61 34.22 -41.90
C VAL A 7 -31.81 34.35 -40.95
N MET A 8 -31.91 35.46 -40.23
CA MET A 8 -33.07 35.80 -39.41
C MET A 8 -34.01 36.70 -40.22
N ALA A 9 -35.30 36.36 -40.32
CA ALA A 9 -36.27 37.12 -41.11
C ALA A 9 -37.10 38.05 -40.22
N GLU A 10 -36.95 39.36 -40.40
CA GLU A 10 -37.86 40.38 -39.88
C GLU A 10 -39.12 40.46 -40.75
N ILE A 11 -40.27 40.76 -40.13
CA ILE A 11 -41.37 41.47 -40.81
C ILE A 11 -41.87 42.56 -39.87
N SER A 12 -41.72 43.81 -40.30
CA SER A 12 -42.42 44.97 -39.75
C SER A 12 -42.72 45.95 -40.89
N GLY A 13 -43.83 46.70 -40.82
CA GLY A 13 -44.02 47.87 -41.69
C GLY A 13 -45.45 48.15 -42.17
N SER A 14 -45.81 49.45 -42.09
CA SER A 14 -46.96 50.21 -42.65
C SER A 14 -48.39 49.84 -42.23
N THR A 15 -49.32 50.72 -41.82
CA THR A 15 -49.58 52.19 -41.81
C THR A 15 -50.49 52.77 -42.91
N GLY A 16 -51.55 53.47 -42.46
CA GLY A 16 -52.34 54.47 -43.21
C GLY A 16 -53.68 53.97 -43.80
N THR A 17 -54.74 54.78 -44.00
CA THR A 17 -55.16 56.12 -43.46
C THR A 17 -56.54 56.47 -44.04
N SER A 18 -57.42 57.20 -43.30
CA SER A 18 -58.55 58.05 -43.82
C SER A 18 -59.70 57.37 -44.64
N ASN A 19 -60.95 57.86 -44.78
CA ASN A 19 -61.65 59.09 -44.32
C ASN A 19 -63.21 58.95 -44.36
N ASP A 20 -63.91 60.04 -43.93
CA ASP A 20 -65.31 60.46 -44.21
C ASP A 20 -66.49 59.65 -43.58
N ALA A 21 -67.38 60.20 -42.73
CA ALA A 21 -68.43 61.24 -42.86
C ALA A 21 -69.78 60.67 -43.41
N SER A 22 -71.02 61.06 -43.01
CA SER A 22 -71.55 62.22 -42.27
C SER A 22 -72.95 61.98 -41.59
N GLU A 23 -73.42 62.96 -40.79
CA GLU A 23 -74.84 63.38 -40.57
C GLU A 23 -75.86 62.66 -39.61
N ILE A 24 -77.00 63.35 -39.41
CA ILE A 24 -77.75 63.70 -38.15
C ILE A 24 -79.22 64.10 -38.56
N PRO A 25 -80.33 64.14 -37.75
CA PRO A 25 -80.54 64.14 -36.27
C PRO A 25 -81.71 63.25 -35.69
N ASP A 26 -81.91 63.35 -34.35
CA ASP A 26 -83.17 63.36 -33.56
C ASP A 26 -84.38 62.40 -33.80
N LYS A 27 -84.84 61.77 -32.70
CA LYS A 27 -86.25 61.97 -32.26
C LYS A 27 -86.52 61.85 -30.75
N LYS A 28 -87.41 62.73 -30.29
CA LYS A 28 -87.81 63.05 -28.92
C LYS A 28 -88.76 62.05 -28.22
N ARG A 29 -88.65 62.03 -26.87
CA ARG A 29 -89.73 62.13 -25.85
C ARG A 29 -90.62 60.91 -25.53
N SER A 30 -90.59 60.52 -24.25
CA SER A 30 -91.76 60.58 -23.34
C SER A 30 -91.33 60.65 -21.86
N GLU A 31 -92.17 61.32 -21.05
CA GLU A 31 -91.93 61.68 -19.64
C GLU A 31 -92.64 60.70 -18.67
N ILE A 32 -92.67 61.04 -17.36
CA ILE A 32 -93.52 60.47 -16.29
C ILE A 32 -92.93 59.18 -15.64
N SER A 33 -92.80 59.02 -14.31
CA SER A 33 -93.24 59.81 -13.13
C SER A 33 -92.27 59.65 -11.94
N ALA A 34 -92.24 60.64 -11.05
CA ALA A 34 -91.52 60.56 -9.77
C ALA A 34 -92.32 59.82 -8.69
N VAL A 35 -91.63 59.02 -7.86
CA VAL A 35 -92.04 58.62 -6.50
C VAL A 35 -90.80 58.64 -5.59
N SER A 36 -90.99 59.08 -4.35
CA SER A 36 -89.94 59.43 -3.39
C SER A 36 -89.35 58.25 -2.60
N GLU A 37 -88.00 58.15 -2.61
CA GLU A 37 -87.07 57.81 -1.52
C GLU A 37 -87.30 56.61 -0.55
N PRO A 38 -86.24 55.90 -0.13
CA PRO A 38 -85.26 56.47 0.82
C PRO A 38 -83.78 56.37 0.42
N VAL A 39 -82.99 57.31 0.95
CA VAL A 39 -81.53 57.38 0.81
C VAL A 39 -80.84 56.09 1.28
N SER A 40 -80.28 55.31 0.35
CA SER A 40 -79.32 54.27 0.72
C SER A 40 -77.95 54.90 0.94
N ASN A 41 -77.46 54.93 2.18
CA ASN A 41 -76.07 55.25 2.52
C ASN A 41 -75.12 54.17 2.00
N PHE A 42 -74.88 54.17 0.69
CA PHE A 42 -73.96 53.28 0.00
C PHE A 42 -72.80 54.11 -0.56
N ASP A 43 -71.74 54.25 0.23
CA ASP A 43 -70.49 54.83 -0.26
C ASP A 43 -69.67 53.75 -1.00
N PRO A 44 -69.44 53.88 -2.33
CA PRO A 44 -68.69 52.91 -3.11
C PRO A 44 -67.19 52.84 -2.74
N LYS A 45 -66.65 53.79 -1.97
CA LYS A 45 -65.27 53.72 -1.47
C LYS A 45 -65.13 52.73 -0.31
N THR A 46 -66.14 52.67 0.58
CA THR A 46 -66.13 51.85 1.80
C THR A 46 -66.97 50.57 1.72
N MET A 47 -67.92 50.46 0.79
CA MET A 47 -68.90 49.35 0.74
C MET A 47 -68.98 48.70 -0.64
N ARG A 48 -69.29 47.39 -0.68
CA ARG A 48 -69.42 46.63 -1.94
C ARG A 48 -70.60 45.66 -1.91
N LYS A 49 -71.48 45.73 -2.93
CA LYS A 49 -72.71 44.90 -3.02
C LYS A 49 -72.48 43.47 -3.52
N THR A 50 -71.34 43.20 -4.17
CA THR A 50 -71.00 41.88 -4.75
C THR A 50 -69.80 41.25 -4.04
N PRO A 51 -69.74 39.91 -3.91
CA PRO A 51 -68.58 39.25 -3.33
C PRO A 51 -67.31 39.52 -4.18
N PRO A 52 -66.11 39.54 -3.56
CA PRO A 52 -64.86 39.68 -4.29
C PRO A 52 -64.62 38.46 -5.20
N GLY A 53 -64.26 38.72 -6.46
CA GLY A 53 -64.06 37.67 -7.46
C GLY A 53 -62.79 36.85 -7.22
N LEU A 54 -62.95 35.55 -6.97
CA LEU A 54 -61.85 34.61 -6.68
C LEU A 54 -60.87 34.40 -7.84
N LYS A 55 -61.30 34.60 -9.10
CA LYS A 55 -60.51 34.26 -10.32
C LYS A 55 -59.08 34.81 -10.31
N ARG A 56 -58.89 36.07 -9.91
CA ARG A 56 -57.56 36.71 -9.90
C ARG A 56 -56.68 36.21 -8.76
N LEU A 57 -57.26 35.97 -7.58
CA LEU A 57 -56.56 35.38 -6.44
C LEU A 57 -56.08 33.96 -6.77
N ILE A 58 -56.96 33.14 -7.35
CA ILE A 58 -56.64 31.78 -7.81
C ILE A 58 -55.51 31.83 -8.85
N LEU A 59 -55.59 32.71 -9.86
CA LEU A 59 -54.55 32.83 -10.89
C LEU A 59 -53.18 33.20 -10.29
N THR A 60 -53.12 34.18 -9.38
CA THR A 60 -51.86 34.54 -8.71
C THR A 60 -51.31 33.43 -7.82
N LEU A 61 -52.20 32.67 -7.16
CA LEU A 61 -51.82 31.57 -6.28
C LEU A 61 -51.35 30.35 -7.09
N THR A 62 -51.96 30.04 -8.23
CA THR A 62 -51.53 28.96 -9.12
C THR A 62 -50.16 29.21 -9.71
N VAL A 63 -49.84 30.46 -10.10
CA VAL A 63 -48.48 30.81 -10.56
C VAL A 63 -47.45 30.60 -9.45
N LEU A 64 -47.71 31.08 -8.23
CA LEU A 64 -46.81 30.82 -7.09
C LEU A 64 -46.67 29.32 -6.79
N LEU A 65 -47.77 28.57 -6.84
CA LEU A 65 -47.76 27.12 -6.63
C LEU A 65 -46.92 26.40 -7.70
N SER A 66 -46.97 26.83 -8.97
CA SER A 66 -46.11 26.30 -10.03
C SER A 66 -44.62 26.54 -9.76
N PHE A 67 -44.24 27.72 -9.25
CA PHE A 67 -42.85 27.98 -8.82
C PHE A 67 -42.43 27.10 -7.63
N LEU A 68 -43.30 26.93 -6.63
CA LEU A 68 -43.04 26.07 -5.47
C LEU A 68 -42.95 24.58 -5.86
N LEU A 69 -43.75 24.13 -6.83
CA LEU A 69 -43.69 22.78 -7.39
C LEU A 69 -42.44 22.56 -8.26
N GLY A 70 -41.90 23.60 -8.90
CA GLY A 70 -40.66 23.53 -9.68
C GLY A 70 -39.39 23.43 -8.82
N LEU A 71 -39.40 23.99 -7.60
CA LEU A 71 -38.26 23.97 -6.69
C LEU A 71 -37.71 22.56 -6.38
N PRO A 72 -38.51 21.53 -6.03
CA PRO A 72 -37.99 20.17 -5.82
C PRO A 72 -37.38 19.55 -7.08
N PHE A 73 -37.89 19.85 -8.28
CA PHE A 73 -37.26 19.39 -9.53
C PHE A 73 -35.92 20.09 -9.78
N LEU A 74 -35.82 21.40 -9.52
CA LEU A 74 -34.55 22.14 -9.59
C LEU A 74 -33.53 21.55 -8.62
N LEU A 75 -33.91 21.34 -7.36
CA LEU A 75 -33.05 20.73 -6.34
C LEU A 75 -32.61 19.31 -6.74
N LYS A 76 -33.51 18.48 -7.27
CA LYS A 76 -33.17 17.13 -7.76
C LYS A 76 -32.23 17.18 -8.98
N SER A 77 -32.36 18.17 -9.86
CA SER A 77 -31.47 18.35 -11.03
C SER A 77 -30.06 18.83 -10.68
N ILE A 78 -29.89 19.42 -9.49
CA ILE A 78 -28.60 19.90 -8.96
C ILE A 78 -27.99 18.87 -7.98
N GLU A 79 -28.73 17.82 -7.63
CA GLU A 79 -28.27 16.77 -6.72
C GLU A 79 -27.17 15.93 -7.37
N ILE A 80 -25.95 16.04 -6.82
CA ILE A 80 -24.80 15.26 -7.26
C ILE A 80 -24.98 13.83 -6.77
N TYR A 81 -25.11 12.89 -7.71
CA TYR A 81 -25.08 11.46 -7.40
C TYR A 81 -23.75 11.07 -6.74
N ARG A 82 -23.84 10.20 -5.73
CA ARG A 82 -22.71 9.65 -4.98
C ARG A 82 -22.91 8.15 -4.88
N SER A 83 -21.89 7.36 -5.22
CA SER A 83 -21.84 6.00 -4.73
C SER A 83 -21.79 6.00 -3.19
N PRO A 84 -22.65 5.23 -2.49
CA PRO A 84 -22.60 5.15 -1.04
C PRO A 84 -21.33 4.40 -0.62
N LEU A 85 -20.54 4.99 0.27
CA LEU A 85 -19.37 4.32 0.85
C LEU A 85 -19.72 3.66 2.19
N PRO A 86 -19.17 2.47 2.49
CA PRO A 86 -19.43 1.74 3.73
C PRO A 86 -18.65 2.33 4.91
N PHE A 87 -18.92 3.58 5.29
CA PHE A 87 -18.16 4.32 6.31
C PHE A 87 -17.98 3.54 7.62
N ARG A 88 -19.05 2.94 8.14
CA ARG A 88 -19.00 2.12 9.36
C ARG A 88 -18.01 0.97 9.25
N ASP A 89 -17.94 0.32 8.08
CA ASP A 89 -17.09 -0.86 7.91
C ASP A 89 -15.61 -0.46 7.68
N ILE A 90 -15.36 0.76 7.18
CA ILE A 90 -14.04 1.42 7.21
C ILE A 90 -13.61 1.73 8.64
N ASP A 91 -14.49 2.34 9.44
CA ASP A 91 -14.21 2.70 10.84
C ASP A 91 -13.97 1.43 11.70
N LEU A 92 -14.72 0.35 11.43
CA LEU A 92 -14.50 -0.98 12.02
C LEU A 92 -13.14 -1.58 11.64
N LEU A 93 -12.68 -1.41 10.38
CA LEU A 93 -11.35 -1.87 9.97
C LEU A 93 -10.22 -1.10 10.67
N SER A 94 -10.31 0.23 10.74
CA SER A 94 -9.31 1.08 11.42
C SER A 94 -9.22 0.72 12.90
N THR A 95 -10.38 0.67 13.58
CA THR A 95 -10.43 0.32 15.01
C THR A 95 -9.98 -1.12 15.28
N ALA A 96 -10.25 -2.08 14.39
CA ALA A 96 -9.75 -3.44 14.54
C ALA A 96 -8.21 -3.50 14.49
N ILE A 97 -7.59 -2.83 13.52
CA ILE A 97 -6.12 -2.82 13.34
C ILE A 97 -5.41 -2.01 14.44
N GLU A 98 -6.00 -0.90 14.89
CA GLU A 98 -5.45 -0.08 15.97
C GLU A 98 -5.56 -0.77 17.35
N SER A 99 -6.65 -1.50 17.60
CA SER A 99 -6.90 -2.14 18.91
C SER A 99 -6.30 -3.52 19.06
N ASN A 100 -6.17 -4.29 17.98
CA ASN A 100 -5.64 -5.64 17.97
C ASN A 100 -4.53 -5.73 16.91
N PRO A 101 -3.23 -5.71 17.29
CA PRO A 101 -2.15 -5.93 16.33
C PRO A 101 -2.32 -7.31 15.70
N LEU A 102 -2.05 -7.42 14.40
CA LEU A 102 -2.26 -8.65 13.64
C LEU A 102 -1.36 -9.79 14.18
N LEU A 103 -1.95 -10.72 14.92
CA LEU A 103 -1.26 -11.86 15.51
C LEU A 103 -1.29 -13.07 14.57
N PHE A 104 -0.11 -13.60 14.27
CA PHE A 104 0.05 -14.87 13.56
C PHE A 104 0.23 -16.02 14.57
N PRO A 105 -0.45 -17.17 14.41
CA PRO A 105 -0.14 -18.36 15.18
C PRO A 105 1.21 -18.91 14.73
N CYS A 106 2.13 -19.10 15.68
CA CYS A 106 3.46 -19.65 15.41
C CYS A 106 3.67 -20.92 16.24
N GLY A 107 3.96 -22.02 15.55
CA GLY A 107 4.31 -23.30 16.15
C GLY A 107 5.81 -23.45 16.29
N PHE A 108 6.27 -23.86 17.46
CA PHE A 108 7.68 -24.11 17.76
C PHE A 108 7.85 -25.54 18.27
N HIS A 109 8.89 -26.20 17.81
CA HIS A 109 9.22 -27.57 18.16
C HIS A 109 10.69 -27.66 18.56
N ALA A 110 10.96 -27.96 19.83
CA ALA A 110 12.30 -28.25 20.29
C ALA A 110 12.51 -29.77 20.35
N VAL A 111 13.60 -30.25 19.76
CA VAL A 111 14.02 -31.65 19.79
C VAL A 111 15.36 -31.72 20.52
N PHE A 112 15.46 -32.55 21.56
CA PHE A 112 16.69 -32.78 22.32
C PHE A 112 17.14 -34.22 22.12
N VAL A 113 18.40 -34.41 21.73
CA VAL A 113 18.98 -35.71 21.36
C VAL A 113 20.30 -35.91 22.12
N GLY A 114 20.51 -37.09 22.72
CA GLY A 114 21.76 -37.44 23.40
C GLY A 114 21.94 -36.90 24.82
N PHE A 115 20.84 -36.59 25.53
CA PHE A 115 20.88 -36.07 26.91
C PHE A 115 20.83 -37.18 28.00
N ASP A 116 21.08 -38.44 27.64
CA ASP A 116 20.87 -39.65 28.47
C ASP A 116 21.86 -39.87 29.64
N HIS A 117 22.56 -38.84 30.15
CA HIS A 117 23.67 -39.01 31.09
C HIS A 117 23.35 -38.75 32.57
N GLY A 118 22.87 -39.81 33.23
CA GLY A 118 23.50 -40.29 34.47
C GLY A 118 23.15 -39.64 35.82
N THR A 119 22.27 -38.65 35.90
CA THR A 119 21.84 -38.06 37.19
C THR A 119 20.34 -38.24 37.48
N SER A 120 19.99 -38.19 38.77
CA SER A 120 18.71 -38.65 39.34
C SER A 120 17.47 -37.79 39.05
N THR A 121 17.56 -36.85 38.10
CA THR A 121 16.48 -35.99 37.62
C THR A 121 15.94 -36.52 36.29
N LYS A 122 14.76 -37.15 36.30
CA LYS A 122 14.07 -37.54 35.06
C LYS A 122 13.71 -36.27 34.28
N PHE A 123 14.34 -36.07 33.12
CA PHE A 123 14.01 -34.98 32.20
C PHE A 123 12.52 -34.95 31.88
N ASN A 124 11.88 -33.81 32.10
CA ASN A 124 10.47 -33.64 31.81
C ASN A 124 10.27 -32.65 30.65
N ALA A 125 9.73 -33.17 29.54
CA ALA A 125 9.36 -32.35 28.37
C ALA A 125 8.38 -31.21 28.72
N ASP A 126 7.60 -31.35 29.81
CA ASP A 126 6.74 -30.28 30.32
C ASP A 126 7.52 -29.08 30.88
N GLU A 127 8.60 -29.37 31.63
CA GLU A 127 9.42 -28.37 32.32
C GLU A 127 10.30 -27.62 31.32
N LEU A 128 10.92 -28.35 30.39
CA LEU A 128 11.62 -27.77 29.23
C LEU A 128 10.73 -26.85 28.41
N GLY A 129 9.51 -27.30 28.06
CA GLY A 129 8.58 -26.49 27.27
C GLY A 129 8.15 -25.20 27.99
N PHE A 130 8.00 -25.25 29.33
CA PHE A 130 7.72 -24.06 30.13
C PHE A 130 8.93 -23.12 30.23
N SER A 131 10.14 -23.67 30.40
CA SER A 131 11.38 -22.90 30.48
C SER A 131 11.73 -22.19 29.16
N ILE A 132 11.58 -22.88 28.01
CA ILE A 132 11.72 -22.28 26.67
C ILE A 132 10.73 -21.13 26.51
N LEU A 133 9.44 -21.35 26.79
CA LEU A 133 8.41 -20.29 26.71
C LEU A 133 8.72 -19.12 27.66
N GLY A 134 9.30 -19.40 28.83
CA GLY A 134 9.78 -18.40 29.78
C GLY A 134 10.91 -17.54 29.23
N HIS A 135 11.91 -18.13 28.56
CA HIS A 135 12.99 -17.40 27.92
C HIS A 135 12.53 -16.65 26.66
N MET A 136 11.64 -17.24 25.84
CA MET A 136 11.06 -16.55 24.69
C MET A 136 10.42 -15.22 25.09
N ARG A 137 9.64 -15.20 26.19
CA ARG A 137 9.05 -13.97 26.75
C ARG A 137 10.06 -12.93 27.24
N LYS A 138 11.31 -13.31 27.56
CA LYS A 138 12.39 -12.36 27.89
C LYS A 138 12.95 -11.71 26.61
N PHE A 139 13.03 -12.45 25.51
CA PHE A 139 13.53 -11.97 24.22
C PHE A 139 12.48 -11.19 23.40
N THR A 140 11.18 -11.41 23.67
CA THR A 140 10.08 -10.62 23.12
C THR A 140 10.09 -9.22 23.72
N GLU A 141 10.14 -8.20 22.87
CA GLU A 141 10.10 -6.79 23.30
C GLU A 141 8.75 -6.40 23.90
N SER A 142 8.75 -5.43 24.82
CA SER A 142 7.57 -5.06 25.62
C SER A 142 6.41 -4.48 24.80
N ASN A 143 6.69 -4.01 23.58
CA ASN A 143 5.69 -3.56 22.62
C ASN A 143 5.62 -4.59 21.48
N PRO A 144 4.45 -5.21 21.21
CA PRO A 144 4.32 -6.16 20.11
C PRO A 144 4.44 -5.44 18.76
N VAL A 145 5.60 -5.56 18.12
CA VAL A 145 5.81 -5.08 16.75
C VAL A 145 4.87 -5.86 15.82
N CYS A 146 4.10 -5.15 15.02
CA CYS A 146 3.07 -5.77 14.19
C CYS A 146 3.68 -6.65 13.08
N GLY A 147 3.16 -7.87 12.89
CA GLY A 147 3.80 -8.91 12.08
C GLY A 147 4.62 -9.94 12.88
N THR A 148 4.86 -9.70 14.17
CA THR A 148 5.35 -10.74 15.09
C THR A 148 4.21 -11.67 15.52
N CYS A 149 4.54 -12.83 16.11
CA CYS A 149 3.53 -13.75 16.66
C CYS A 149 2.96 -13.30 18.02
N GLY A 150 3.39 -12.14 18.54
CA GLY A 150 3.03 -11.63 19.85
C GLY A 150 3.27 -12.65 20.97
N ASN A 151 2.26 -12.91 21.80
CA ASN A 151 2.31 -13.95 22.85
C ASN A 151 1.68 -15.29 22.41
N ASN A 152 1.24 -15.43 21.14
CA ASN A 152 0.53 -16.61 20.64
C ASN A 152 1.50 -17.70 20.16
N TYR A 153 2.45 -18.04 21.02
CA TYR A 153 3.42 -19.10 20.80
C TYR A 153 2.86 -20.44 21.26
N SER A 154 2.89 -21.45 20.40
CA SER A 154 2.72 -22.85 20.83
C SER A 154 4.09 -23.54 20.81
N VAL A 155 4.51 -24.08 21.95
CA VAL A 155 5.80 -24.77 22.09
C VAL A 155 5.54 -26.25 22.36
N SER A 156 6.13 -27.10 21.55
CA SER A 156 6.17 -28.55 21.68
C SER A 156 7.61 -29.02 21.91
N VAL A 157 7.78 -30.07 22.70
CA VAL A 157 9.11 -30.62 23.04
C VAL A 157 9.13 -32.12 22.82
N THR A 158 10.20 -32.60 22.19
CA THR A 158 10.52 -34.03 22.03
C THR A 158 11.89 -34.29 22.61
N LEU A 159 11.97 -35.29 23.49
CA LEU A 159 13.21 -35.86 23.99
C LEU A 159 13.43 -37.16 23.22
N ASP A 160 14.48 -37.25 22.40
CA ASP A 160 14.83 -38.46 21.66
C ASP A 160 16.03 -39.15 22.34
N SER A 161 15.77 -40.28 22.97
CA SER A 161 16.78 -41.08 23.68
C SER A 161 17.18 -42.29 22.84
N SER A 162 18.34 -42.87 23.16
CA SER A 162 18.79 -44.15 22.61
C SER A 162 17.81 -45.32 22.82
N THR A 163 16.77 -45.14 23.66
CA THR A 163 15.73 -46.14 23.98
C THR A 163 14.32 -45.75 23.51
N GLY A 164 14.16 -44.62 22.80
CA GLY A 164 12.90 -44.11 22.25
C GLY A 164 12.58 -42.67 22.66
N CYS A 165 11.59 -42.04 22.01
CA CYS A 165 11.19 -40.67 22.36
C CYS A 165 10.19 -40.56 23.52
N VAL A 166 10.28 -39.46 24.27
CA VAL A 166 9.17 -38.88 25.04
C VAL A 166 8.71 -37.59 24.36
N ARG A 167 7.40 -37.44 24.11
CA ARG A 167 6.82 -36.26 23.46
C ARG A 167 5.76 -35.60 24.35
N LYS A 168 5.72 -34.26 24.37
CA LYS A 168 4.60 -33.49 24.90
C LYS A 168 3.64 -33.07 23.77
N GLN A 169 2.44 -33.63 23.74
CA GLN A 169 1.35 -33.16 22.88
C GLN A 169 0.45 -32.16 23.62
N ASN A 170 0.70 -30.86 23.43
CA ASN A 170 -0.24 -29.80 23.79
C ASN A 170 -1.18 -29.41 22.61
N VAL A 171 -0.97 -29.98 21.43
CA VAL A 171 -1.67 -29.64 20.17
C VAL A 171 -2.08 -30.94 19.46
N LYS A 172 -3.22 -30.93 18.77
CA LYS A 172 -3.84 -32.12 18.14
C LYS A 172 -3.05 -32.75 16.98
N SER A 173 -2.07 -32.05 16.43
CA SER A 173 -1.11 -32.57 15.44
C SER A 173 0.13 -31.67 15.37
N ALA A 174 1.09 -31.90 16.26
CA ALA A 174 2.46 -31.41 16.08
C ALA A 174 3.26 -32.43 15.24
N CYS A 175 4.20 -31.97 14.42
CA CYS A 175 5.03 -32.84 13.57
C CYS A 175 5.65 -33.98 14.38
N SER A 176 5.44 -35.21 13.91
CA SER A 176 5.84 -36.42 14.61
C SER A 176 7.32 -36.77 14.36
N TRP A 177 8.24 -36.05 15.02
CA TRP A 177 9.69 -36.30 14.93
C TRP A 177 10.01 -37.81 14.97
N PRO A 178 10.58 -38.39 13.90
CA PRO A 178 10.87 -39.82 13.84
C PRO A 178 11.95 -40.20 14.85
N CYS A 179 11.60 -41.02 15.84
CA CYS A 179 12.48 -41.38 16.94
C CYS A 179 13.67 -42.19 16.47
N GLY A 180 14.87 -41.83 16.94
CA GLY A 180 16.11 -42.47 16.53
C GLY A 180 16.56 -42.12 15.10
N ALA A 181 15.93 -41.16 14.41
CA ALA A 181 16.32 -40.80 13.05
C ALA A 181 17.78 -40.30 12.93
N LEU A 182 18.33 -39.72 14.00
CA LEU A 182 19.74 -39.32 14.08
C LEU A 182 20.68 -40.42 14.60
N ILE A 183 20.21 -41.67 14.74
CA ILE A 183 21.03 -42.84 15.09
C ILE A 183 21.51 -43.56 13.82
N ASP A 184 20.66 -43.64 12.78
CA ASP A 184 20.98 -44.31 11.51
C ASP A 184 21.79 -43.42 10.53
N PHE A 185 21.81 -42.11 10.74
CA PHE A 185 22.64 -41.20 9.94
C PHE A 185 24.10 -41.30 10.41
N ASN A 186 25.05 -41.45 9.48
CA ASN A 186 26.47 -41.51 9.80
C ASN A 186 27.01 -40.08 10.07
N LEU A 187 26.65 -39.53 11.23
CA LEU A 187 26.88 -38.12 11.60
C LEU A 187 28.35 -37.68 11.41
N ASP A 188 29.32 -38.55 11.70
CA ASP A 188 30.73 -38.15 11.86
C ASP A 188 31.43 -37.75 10.54
N ASP A 189 30.89 -38.15 9.38
CA ASP A 189 31.35 -37.67 8.06
C ASP A 189 30.42 -36.63 7.43
N ASN A 190 29.10 -36.77 7.59
CA ASN A 190 28.14 -35.86 6.95
C ASN A 190 27.91 -34.54 7.69
N LEU A 191 28.22 -34.44 9.00
CA LEU A 191 28.09 -33.17 9.75
C LEU A 191 29.10 -32.08 9.36
N LYS A 192 30.07 -32.41 8.50
CA LYS A 192 31.04 -31.43 7.96
C LYS A 192 30.41 -30.54 6.87
N ASP A 193 29.31 -31.00 6.27
CA ASP A 193 28.56 -30.28 5.24
C ASP A 193 27.18 -29.90 5.77
N ASP A 194 27.02 -28.62 6.09
CA ASP A 194 25.77 -28.09 6.64
C ASP A 194 24.60 -28.16 5.63
N GLU A 195 24.88 -28.15 4.32
CA GLU A 195 23.82 -28.23 3.30
C GLU A 195 23.24 -29.64 3.18
N VAL A 196 24.09 -30.66 3.27
CA VAL A 196 23.66 -32.08 3.28
C VAL A 196 22.81 -32.38 4.51
N PHE A 197 23.11 -31.74 5.65
CA PHE A 197 22.33 -31.92 6.87
C PHE A 197 21.00 -31.15 6.87
N ASP A 198 20.94 -29.96 6.26
CA ASP A 198 19.71 -29.17 6.03
C ASP A 198 18.68 -29.97 5.21
N GLU A 199 19.09 -30.49 4.05
CA GLU A 199 18.24 -31.32 3.17
C GLU A 199 17.81 -32.63 3.86
N TYR A 200 18.69 -33.23 4.67
CA TYR A 200 18.33 -34.42 5.45
C TYR A 200 17.27 -34.12 6.50
N LEU A 201 17.43 -33.05 7.29
CA LEU A 201 16.45 -32.63 8.29
C LEU A 201 15.10 -32.26 7.65
N GLU A 202 15.10 -31.56 6.51
CA GLU A 202 13.85 -31.26 5.80
C GLU A 202 13.16 -32.54 5.34
N SER A 203 13.91 -33.51 4.81
CA SER A 203 13.33 -34.81 4.39
C SER A 203 12.66 -35.57 5.56
N LEU A 204 13.22 -35.49 6.77
CA LEU A 204 12.65 -36.08 7.99
C LEU A 204 11.38 -35.35 8.45
N LEU A 205 11.41 -34.02 8.42
CA LEU A 205 10.31 -33.17 8.91
C LEU A 205 9.12 -33.15 7.94
N VAL A 206 9.36 -33.22 6.63
CA VAL A 206 8.33 -33.34 5.58
C VAL A 206 7.79 -34.77 5.47
N GLY A 207 8.63 -35.78 5.70
CA GLY A 207 8.25 -37.20 5.64
C GLY A 207 7.35 -37.66 6.80
N ALA A 208 7.39 -36.97 7.94
CA ALA A 208 6.55 -37.26 9.11
C ALA A 208 5.09 -36.82 8.88
N GLU A 209 4.20 -37.78 8.60
CA GLU A 209 2.73 -37.68 8.46
C GLU A 209 2.12 -36.26 8.52
N ARG A 210 2.11 -35.56 7.37
CA ARG A 210 1.36 -34.33 7.07
C ARG A 210 1.11 -33.41 8.27
N CYS A 211 2.07 -32.53 8.55
CA CYS A 211 1.89 -31.37 9.44
C CYS A 211 0.93 -30.28 8.87
N SER A 212 -0.12 -30.67 8.15
CA SER A 212 -0.95 -29.80 7.29
C SER A 212 -2.33 -29.47 7.87
N ASP A 213 -2.75 -30.13 8.94
CA ASP A 213 -4.16 -30.16 9.38
C ASP A 213 -4.56 -29.07 10.41
N LEU A 214 -3.60 -28.26 10.87
CA LEU A 214 -3.86 -27.05 11.67
C LEU A 214 -3.05 -25.89 11.11
N GLY A 215 -3.73 -24.84 10.66
CA GLY A 215 -3.13 -23.70 9.99
C GLY A 215 -2.09 -22.97 10.85
N GLY A 216 -0.88 -22.89 10.32
CA GLY A 216 0.30 -22.31 10.99
C GLY A 216 1.55 -23.08 10.59
N LYS A 217 2.62 -22.37 10.23
CA LYS A 217 3.90 -23.01 9.91
C LYS A 217 4.68 -23.30 11.21
N ILE A 218 5.29 -24.49 11.31
CA ILE A 218 6.05 -24.94 12.49
C ILE A 218 7.54 -24.69 12.24
N TYR A 219 8.24 -24.18 13.26
CA TYR A 219 9.69 -23.99 13.26
C TYR A 219 10.36 -24.94 14.26
N THR A 220 11.38 -25.68 13.81
CA THR A 220 12.02 -26.73 14.61
C THR A 220 13.46 -26.37 14.97
N VAL A 221 13.85 -26.53 16.24
CA VAL A 221 15.28 -26.48 16.65
C VAL A 221 15.66 -27.85 17.21
N VAL A 222 16.70 -28.45 16.63
CA VAL A 222 17.25 -29.76 17.04
C VAL A 222 18.56 -29.56 17.80
N VAL A 223 18.64 -30.03 19.04
CA VAL A 223 19.85 -29.97 19.87
C VAL A 223 20.43 -31.37 20.02
N VAL A 224 21.66 -31.56 19.52
CA VAL A 224 22.38 -32.83 19.55
C VAL A 224 23.58 -32.69 20.49
N ASN A 225 23.45 -33.25 21.70
CA ASN A 225 24.50 -33.20 22.70
C ASN A 225 25.62 -34.19 22.34
N ARG A 226 26.83 -33.67 22.11
CA ARG A 226 28.03 -34.42 21.70
C ARG A 226 29.28 -33.83 22.35
N ASP A 227 30.37 -34.58 22.42
CA ASP A 227 31.66 -34.10 22.95
C ASP A 227 32.48 -33.29 21.93
N GLU A 228 31.81 -32.29 21.32
CA GLU A 228 32.33 -31.42 20.26
C GLU A 228 32.13 -29.93 20.64
N GLU A 229 32.81 -29.01 19.93
CA GLU A 229 32.58 -27.57 20.08
C GLU A 229 31.15 -27.18 19.66
N VAL A 230 30.58 -26.19 20.34
CA VAL A 230 29.17 -25.80 20.14
C VAL A 230 29.00 -25.02 18.84
N LYS A 231 28.44 -25.67 17.82
CA LYS A 231 28.07 -25.09 16.53
C LYS A 231 26.55 -24.92 16.45
N ALA A 232 26.07 -23.71 16.16
CA ALA A 232 24.66 -23.43 15.91
C ALA A 232 24.49 -22.97 14.45
N VAL A 233 23.53 -23.58 13.74
CA VAL A 233 23.25 -23.30 12.32
C VAL A 233 21.74 -23.18 12.12
N VAL A 234 21.32 -22.23 11.30
CA VAL A 234 19.94 -22.01 10.86
C VAL A 234 19.84 -22.38 9.39
N GLY A 235 18.91 -23.27 9.08
CA GLY A 235 18.74 -23.89 7.77
C GLY A 235 18.18 -22.98 6.68
N LYS A 236 18.10 -23.52 5.45
CA LYS A 236 17.38 -22.89 4.33
C LYS A 236 15.86 -23.04 4.50
N HIS A 237 15.42 -24.05 5.26
CA HIS A 237 14.01 -24.35 5.57
C HIS A 237 13.62 -23.89 7.00
N ARG A 238 12.48 -24.36 7.53
CA ARG A 238 11.94 -23.91 8.84
C ARG A 238 12.59 -24.61 10.04
N HIS A 239 13.87 -24.92 9.94
CA HIS A 239 14.56 -25.64 10.99
C HIS A 239 15.98 -25.11 11.23
N ALA A 240 16.52 -25.43 12.38
CA ALA A 240 17.85 -25.06 12.83
C ALA A 240 18.40 -26.16 13.75
N TRP A 241 19.71 -26.22 13.92
CA TRP A 241 20.35 -27.19 14.79
C TRP A 241 21.49 -26.61 15.63
N ILE A 242 21.71 -27.25 16.77
CA ILE A 242 22.79 -26.96 17.70
C ILE A 242 23.49 -28.29 18.00
N ILE A 243 24.77 -28.39 17.68
CA ILE A 243 25.59 -29.59 17.89
C ILE A 243 26.75 -29.23 18.81
N GLY A 244 27.09 -30.12 19.75
CA GLY A 244 28.23 -29.98 20.64
C GLY A 244 27.85 -30.14 22.11
N ARG A 245 28.78 -29.84 23.01
CA ARG A 245 28.60 -30.07 24.46
C ARG A 245 27.84 -28.89 25.09
N VAL A 246 26.51 -29.00 25.19
CA VAL A 246 25.62 -27.93 25.64
C VAL A 246 24.86 -28.36 26.90
N SER A 247 24.80 -27.51 27.93
CA SER A 247 23.95 -27.78 29.09
C SER A 247 22.47 -27.55 28.79
N GLU A 248 21.57 -28.14 29.58
CA GLU A 248 20.13 -27.96 29.40
C GLU A 248 19.70 -26.48 29.43
N ALA A 249 20.26 -25.70 30.36
CA ALA A 249 19.95 -24.27 30.49
C ALA A 249 20.44 -23.47 29.28
N ASP A 250 21.68 -23.71 28.82
CA ASP A 250 22.26 -23.02 27.66
C ASP A 250 21.51 -23.39 26.37
N ALA A 251 21.08 -24.65 26.23
CA ALA A 251 20.28 -25.13 25.12
C ALA A 251 18.90 -24.45 25.10
N VAL A 252 18.20 -24.40 26.24
CA VAL A 252 16.90 -23.73 26.38
C VAL A 252 17.00 -22.24 26.03
N GLU A 253 18.05 -21.56 26.46
CA GLU A 253 18.25 -20.14 26.16
C GLU A 253 18.58 -19.91 24.67
N LYS A 254 19.47 -20.72 24.09
CA LYS A 254 19.78 -20.69 22.64
C LYS A 254 18.57 -20.97 21.77
N ILE A 255 17.77 -22.00 22.09
CA ILE A 255 16.52 -22.33 21.40
C ILE A 255 15.58 -21.11 21.41
N ALA A 256 15.39 -20.49 22.59
CA ALA A 256 14.51 -19.34 22.74
C ALA A 256 15.00 -18.10 21.97
N GLU A 257 16.33 -17.86 21.91
CA GLU A 257 16.92 -16.79 21.11
C GLU A 257 16.71 -17.05 19.60
N ILE A 258 16.99 -18.26 19.10
CA ILE A 258 16.77 -18.62 17.69
C ILE A 258 15.29 -18.47 17.31
N PHE A 259 14.37 -18.99 18.13
CA PHE A 259 12.94 -18.87 17.88
C PHE A 259 12.49 -17.41 17.79
N VAL A 260 12.84 -16.56 18.76
CA VAL A 260 12.33 -15.18 18.79
C VAL A 260 13.14 -14.23 17.91
N LYS A 261 14.46 -14.16 18.09
CA LYS A 261 15.29 -13.18 17.38
C LYS A 261 15.51 -13.55 15.91
N ILE A 262 15.56 -14.84 15.55
CA ILE A 262 15.75 -15.27 14.16
C ILE A 262 14.40 -15.56 13.48
N PHE A 263 13.67 -16.62 13.86
CA PHE A 263 12.46 -17.03 13.11
C PHE A 263 11.26 -16.08 13.24
N VAL A 264 11.05 -15.41 14.38
CA VAL A 264 9.97 -14.41 14.50
C VAL A 264 10.39 -13.06 13.92
N ASN A 265 11.57 -12.56 14.28
CA ASN A 265 12.00 -11.17 14.01
C ASN A 265 12.90 -10.98 12.76
N GLY A 266 13.39 -12.05 12.13
CA GLY A 266 14.23 -11.97 10.93
C GLY A 266 15.72 -11.69 11.18
N GLY A 267 16.23 -11.92 12.41
CA GLY A 267 17.63 -11.69 12.76
C GLY A 267 18.06 -10.22 12.81
N LYS A 268 17.09 -9.29 12.93
CA LYS A 268 17.33 -7.85 12.86
C LYS A 268 18.03 -7.31 14.12
N GLU A 269 19.01 -6.45 13.91
CA GLU A 269 19.72 -5.69 14.95
C GLU A 269 19.40 -4.19 14.87
N GLU A 270 19.58 -3.48 15.98
CA GLU A 270 19.49 -2.02 16.05
C GLU A 270 20.56 -1.37 15.16
N GLY A 271 20.15 -0.85 14.00
CA GLY A 271 21.06 -0.20 13.04
C GLY A 271 20.89 -0.65 11.59
N LEU A 272 20.18 -1.77 11.33
CA LEU A 272 19.63 -2.03 10.00
C LEU A 272 18.62 -0.94 9.62
N ILE A 273 18.42 -0.72 8.32
CA ILE A 273 17.44 0.25 7.78
C ILE A 273 16.12 0.05 8.51
N HIS A 274 15.66 1.06 9.25
CA HIS A 274 14.48 0.95 10.10
C HIS A 274 13.29 0.40 9.30
N GLY A 275 12.55 -0.56 9.88
CA GLY A 275 11.51 -1.36 9.22
C GLY A 275 10.28 -0.59 8.70
N GLU A 276 10.33 0.75 8.71
CA GLU A 276 9.47 1.64 7.94
C GLU A 276 9.73 1.54 6.43
N PHE A 277 10.96 1.19 6.02
CA PHE A 277 11.28 1.05 4.61
C PHE A 277 10.73 -0.25 4.04
N MET A 278 9.71 -0.12 3.18
CA MET A 278 9.16 -1.21 2.39
C MET A 278 9.44 -0.97 0.90
N PRO A 279 10.23 -1.82 0.22
CA PRO A 279 10.61 -1.61 -1.18
C PRO A 279 9.48 -1.95 -2.19
N VAL A 280 8.21 -1.96 -1.78
CA VAL A 280 7.05 -2.37 -2.60
C VAL A 280 6.06 -1.23 -2.78
N GLY A 281 5.63 -1.02 -4.03
CA GLY A 281 4.69 0.03 -4.44
C GLY A 281 3.32 -0.09 -3.76
N ALA A 282 2.56 1.00 -3.84
CA ALA A 282 1.18 1.06 -3.33
C ALA A 282 0.25 0.05 -4.06
N ASP A 283 0.55 -0.19 -5.33
CA ASP A 283 -0.06 -1.17 -6.23
C ASP A 283 0.46 -2.61 -6.05
N GLY A 284 1.38 -2.83 -5.09
CA GLY A 284 2.02 -4.11 -4.86
C GLY A 284 3.13 -4.48 -5.86
N ARG A 285 3.56 -3.57 -6.73
CA ARG A 285 4.57 -3.83 -7.77
C ARG A 285 5.95 -3.31 -7.41
N VAL A 286 6.95 -4.00 -7.93
CA VAL A 286 8.36 -3.59 -7.92
C VAL A 286 8.93 -3.67 -9.34
N VAL A 287 9.64 -2.65 -9.76
CA VAL A 287 10.41 -2.63 -11.01
C VAL A 287 11.89 -2.63 -10.63
N LEU A 288 12.59 -3.73 -10.94
CA LEU A 288 14.04 -3.83 -10.82
C LEU A 288 14.66 -3.34 -12.12
N SER A 289 15.24 -2.14 -12.11
CA SER A 289 15.87 -1.54 -13.27
C SER A 289 17.39 -1.73 -13.19
N PHE A 290 17.91 -2.65 -13.99
CA PHE A 290 19.34 -2.96 -14.07
C PHE A 290 20.01 -2.09 -15.11
N ASN A 291 20.98 -1.27 -14.68
CA ASN A 291 21.64 -0.28 -15.53
C ASN A 291 23.15 -0.54 -15.56
N LEU A 292 23.68 -0.87 -16.74
CA LEU A 292 25.13 -0.93 -16.95
C LEU A 292 25.63 0.43 -17.44
N LEU A 293 26.42 1.12 -16.63
CA LEU A 293 26.86 2.49 -16.88
C LEU A 293 28.33 2.54 -17.31
N ASN A 294 28.59 2.86 -18.57
CA ASN A 294 29.93 3.09 -19.10
C ASN A 294 30.30 4.59 -18.99
N ALA A 295 31.19 4.94 -18.07
CA ALA A 295 31.57 6.34 -17.80
C ALA A 295 32.14 7.07 -19.03
N ASP A 296 33.12 6.46 -19.72
CA ASP A 296 33.68 7.00 -20.97
C ASP A 296 33.89 5.88 -22.01
N PRO A 297 33.03 5.78 -23.05
CA PRO A 297 33.13 4.74 -24.08
C PRO A 297 34.34 4.91 -25.01
N ARG A 298 35.13 6.00 -24.87
CA ARG A 298 36.41 6.15 -25.58
C ARG A 298 37.50 5.26 -25.01
N ASP A 299 37.44 4.99 -23.69
CA ASP A 299 38.40 4.16 -22.98
C ASP A 299 38.06 2.67 -23.19
N TRP A 300 36.80 2.30 -22.94
CA TRP A 300 36.28 0.94 -23.15
C TRP A 300 34.76 0.93 -23.25
N ILE A 301 34.22 -0.08 -23.96
CA ILE A 301 32.79 -0.28 -24.14
C ILE A 301 32.46 -1.68 -23.62
N TYR A 302 31.75 -1.76 -22.50
CA TYR A 302 31.28 -3.01 -21.92
C TYR A 302 29.76 -3.17 -22.07
N ASP A 303 29.37 -4.42 -22.27
CA ASP A 303 28.02 -4.91 -22.48
C ASP A 303 27.81 -6.18 -21.65
N TRP A 304 26.57 -6.62 -21.46
CA TRP A 304 26.23 -7.81 -20.66
C TRP A 304 25.23 -8.74 -21.37
N ASP A 305 25.25 -10.01 -20.99
CA ASP A 305 24.30 -11.02 -21.47
C ASP A 305 23.17 -11.18 -20.44
N PHE A 306 22.36 -10.13 -20.29
CA PHE A 306 21.41 -10.01 -19.19
C PHE A 306 20.33 -11.11 -19.18
N GLN A 307 19.94 -11.63 -20.34
CA GLN A 307 18.94 -12.69 -20.45
C GLN A 307 19.29 -13.94 -19.61
N LYS A 308 20.59 -14.29 -19.51
CA LYS A 308 21.03 -15.40 -18.67
C LYS A 308 20.95 -15.10 -17.17
N ILE A 309 21.12 -13.83 -16.77
CA ILE A 309 20.90 -13.40 -15.38
C ILE A 309 19.41 -13.54 -15.06
N ASP A 310 18.56 -13.08 -15.97
CA ASP A 310 17.11 -13.08 -15.79
C ASP A 310 16.57 -14.52 -15.63
N GLU A 311 16.92 -15.40 -16.56
CA GLU A 311 16.46 -16.80 -16.58
C GLU A 311 17.05 -17.68 -15.48
N ILE A 312 18.33 -17.52 -15.13
CA ILE A 312 19.04 -18.44 -14.21
C ILE A 312 19.06 -17.91 -12.77
N LEU A 313 19.26 -16.61 -12.57
CA LEU A 313 19.52 -16.03 -11.26
C LEU A 313 18.30 -15.27 -10.71
N LEU A 314 17.59 -14.49 -11.52
CA LEU A 314 16.46 -13.68 -11.05
C LEU A 314 15.13 -14.44 -10.99
N ALA A 315 14.82 -15.30 -11.96
CA ALA A 315 13.54 -16.02 -11.99
C ALA A 315 13.22 -16.79 -10.69
N PRO A 316 14.15 -17.54 -10.04
CA PRO A 316 13.86 -18.23 -8.77
C PRO A 316 13.55 -17.27 -7.62
N ILE A 317 14.16 -16.08 -7.61
CA ILE A 317 13.95 -15.05 -6.58
C ILE A 317 12.59 -14.37 -6.77
N ILE A 318 12.22 -14.08 -8.02
CA ILE A 318 10.94 -13.48 -8.39
C ILE A 318 9.79 -14.42 -8.02
N GLU A 319 9.95 -15.73 -8.28
CA GLU A 319 8.99 -16.75 -7.87
C GLU A 319 8.86 -16.81 -6.33
N ALA A 320 9.98 -16.88 -5.61
CA ALA A 320 10.01 -16.92 -4.15
C ALA A 320 9.32 -15.70 -3.49
N LEU A 321 9.50 -14.50 -4.06
CA LEU A 321 8.89 -13.27 -3.55
C LEU A 321 7.47 -12.98 -4.11
N GLY A 322 6.90 -13.85 -4.96
CA GLY A 322 5.64 -13.58 -5.66
C GLY A 322 4.42 -13.33 -4.75
N ALA A 323 4.41 -13.93 -3.55
CA ALA A 323 3.40 -13.67 -2.52
C ALA A 323 3.50 -12.26 -1.93
N VAL A 324 4.73 -11.75 -1.82
CA VAL A 324 5.10 -10.47 -1.19
C VAL A 324 4.96 -9.32 -2.18
N ALA A 325 5.53 -9.45 -3.39
CA ALA A 325 5.60 -8.40 -4.41
C ALA A 325 5.36 -8.97 -5.81
N ASN A 326 4.78 -8.17 -6.70
CA ASN A 326 4.79 -8.48 -8.14
C ASN A 326 6.01 -7.80 -8.76
N ILE A 327 7.06 -8.58 -9.04
CA ILE A 327 8.36 -8.07 -9.49
C ILE A 327 8.43 -8.14 -11.00
N SER A 328 8.87 -7.04 -11.61
CA SER A 328 9.18 -6.92 -13.03
C SER A 328 10.63 -6.46 -13.19
N VAL A 329 11.31 -6.92 -14.24
CA VAL A 329 12.72 -6.65 -14.48
C VAL A 329 12.88 -5.88 -15.79
N GLU A 330 13.69 -4.83 -15.75
CA GLU A 330 14.09 -4.03 -16.90
C GLU A 330 15.63 -3.97 -16.93
N SER A 331 16.23 -3.95 -18.12
CA SER A 331 17.69 -3.90 -18.28
C SER A 331 18.08 -2.93 -19.39
N GLN A 332 19.07 -2.08 -19.12
CA GLN A 332 19.64 -1.14 -20.09
C GLN A 332 21.15 -0.98 -19.94
N VAL A 333 21.79 -0.59 -21.04
CA VAL A 333 23.23 -0.26 -21.10
C VAL A 333 23.36 1.18 -21.58
N LEU A 334 23.93 2.04 -20.75
CA LEU A 334 24.14 3.45 -21.03
C LEU A 334 25.64 3.75 -21.21
N TYR A 335 25.91 4.84 -21.94
CA TYR A 335 27.24 5.30 -22.31
C TYR A 335 27.35 6.80 -22.07
N HIS A 336 28.57 7.30 -21.83
CA HIS A 336 28.81 8.69 -21.44
C HIS A 336 28.11 9.08 -20.14
N THR A 337 28.18 8.20 -19.13
CA THR A 337 27.54 8.39 -17.82
C THR A 337 28.59 8.55 -16.71
N PRO A 338 29.38 9.65 -16.66
CA PRO A 338 30.35 9.86 -15.60
C PRO A 338 29.66 10.15 -14.27
N LYS A 339 30.31 9.80 -13.15
CA LYS A 339 29.88 10.20 -11.81
C LYS A 339 30.09 11.70 -11.58
N SER A 340 29.27 12.32 -10.72
CA SER A 340 29.26 13.77 -10.50
C SER A 340 30.38 14.33 -9.61
N SER A 341 31.01 13.51 -8.76
CA SER A 341 32.11 13.92 -7.88
C SER A 341 33.41 13.14 -8.18
N PHE A 342 34.55 13.75 -7.86
CA PHE A 342 35.88 13.21 -8.18
C PHE A 342 36.41 12.27 -7.09
N SER A 343 37.12 11.21 -7.52
CA SER A 343 37.92 10.37 -6.62
C SER A 343 39.33 10.93 -6.44
N TYR A 344 40.01 10.57 -5.35
CA TYR A 344 41.41 10.94 -5.12
C TYR A 344 42.34 9.73 -5.27
N TRP A 345 43.56 9.95 -5.75
CA TRP A 345 44.56 8.88 -5.89
C TRP A 345 45.24 8.56 -4.55
N ASP A 346 45.22 7.29 -4.14
CA ASP A 346 46.03 6.78 -3.03
C ASP A 346 47.25 6.02 -3.55
N GLY A 347 48.41 6.69 -3.55
CA GLY A 347 49.68 6.12 -3.99
C GLY A 347 50.19 4.94 -3.15
N LYS A 348 49.64 4.65 -1.96
CA LYS A 348 49.95 3.43 -1.20
C LYS A 348 49.17 2.22 -1.70
N ARG A 349 47.97 2.46 -2.24
CA ARG A 349 47.02 1.41 -2.68
C ARG A 349 46.94 1.28 -4.20
N GLY A 350 47.64 2.13 -4.96
CA GLY A 350 47.65 2.10 -6.43
C GLY A 350 46.26 2.24 -7.05
N SER A 351 45.37 3.00 -6.40
CA SER A 351 43.94 3.05 -6.72
C SER A 351 43.34 4.41 -6.46
N TYR A 352 42.25 4.70 -7.16
CA TYR A 352 41.40 5.85 -6.93
C TYR A 352 40.41 5.52 -5.82
N ILE A 353 40.48 6.24 -4.70
CA ILE A 353 39.59 6.08 -3.57
C ILE A 353 38.45 7.08 -3.67
N PHE A 354 37.24 6.59 -3.41
CA PHE A 354 36.03 7.40 -3.34
C PHE A 354 35.52 7.42 -1.89
N SER A 355 35.42 8.61 -1.29
CA SER A 355 35.15 8.75 0.14
C SER A 355 33.67 8.55 0.48
N THR A 356 33.38 8.04 1.68
CA THR A 356 32.01 7.93 2.23
C THR A 356 31.27 9.26 2.25
N LYS A 357 31.98 10.37 2.46
CA LYS A 357 31.41 11.73 2.49
C LYS A 357 30.84 12.17 1.14
N ASP A 358 31.38 11.61 0.05
CA ASP A 358 31.05 11.98 -1.32
C ASP A 358 30.05 11.00 -1.97
N LEU A 359 29.70 9.89 -1.30
CA LEU A 359 28.71 8.89 -1.75
C LEU A 359 27.34 9.48 -2.12
N PRO A 360 26.78 10.46 -1.37
CA PRO A 360 25.55 11.13 -1.77
C PRO A 360 25.64 11.83 -3.14
N PHE A 361 26.84 12.17 -3.60
CA PHE A 361 27.12 12.84 -4.87
C PHE A 361 27.67 11.90 -5.95
N PHE A 362 27.67 10.58 -5.71
CA PHE A 362 28.08 9.60 -6.73
C PHE A 362 27.05 9.50 -7.86
N VAL A 363 25.75 9.50 -7.51
CA VAL A 363 24.63 9.39 -8.46
C VAL A 363 24.40 10.73 -9.15
N ASN A 364 24.64 10.79 -10.46
CA ASN A 364 24.50 12.00 -11.25
C ASN A 364 23.13 12.07 -11.96
N SER A 365 22.08 12.43 -11.22
CA SER A 365 20.69 12.49 -11.74
C SER A 365 20.46 13.45 -12.92
N ASN A 366 21.43 14.33 -13.23
CA ASN A 366 21.33 15.26 -14.36
C ASN A 366 21.83 14.65 -15.68
N GLU A 367 22.82 13.76 -15.63
CA GLU A 367 23.44 13.15 -16.81
C GLU A 367 23.08 11.67 -16.98
N TRP A 368 22.75 10.98 -15.88
CA TRP A 368 22.27 9.61 -15.91
C TRP A 368 20.77 9.62 -16.23
N HIS A 369 20.45 9.67 -17.52
CA HIS A 369 19.10 9.48 -18.04
C HIS A 369 18.68 8.01 -17.88
N LEU A 370 18.41 7.60 -16.64
CA LEU A 370 17.90 6.28 -16.28
C LEU A 370 16.42 6.19 -16.68
N ASP A 371 16.17 5.98 -17.96
CA ASP A 371 14.83 5.74 -18.48
C ASP A 371 14.26 4.46 -17.85
N THR A 372 12.99 4.52 -17.47
CA THR A 372 12.22 3.38 -16.93
C THR A 372 10.87 3.34 -17.61
N SER A 373 10.29 2.15 -17.76
CA SER A 373 9.08 2.03 -18.58
C SER A 373 7.86 2.74 -17.97
N ILE A 374 6.89 3.04 -18.84
CA ILE A 374 5.60 3.68 -18.47
C ILE A 374 4.82 2.84 -17.43
N ALA A 375 5.16 1.57 -17.22
CA ALA A 375 4.60 0.73 -16.16
C ALA A 375 4.94 1.24 -14.74
N ALA A 376 5.99 2.05 -14.58
CA ALA A 376 6.30 2.77 -13.35
C ALA A 376 5.45 4.06 -13.19
N GLY A 377 4.14 3.96 -13.41
CA GLY A 377 3.18 5.07 -13.37
C GLY A 377 2.92 5.62 -11.96
N GLY A 378 3.94 6.19 -11.32
CA GLY A 378 3.91 6.91 -10.04
C GLY A 378 3.59 6.07 -8.78
N ARG A 379 2.98 4.88 -8.92
CA ARG A 379 2.52 4.02 -7.81
C ARG A 379 3.43 2.83 -7.54
N SER A 380 3.97 2.24 -8.61
CA SER A 380 4.94 1.14 -8.59
C SER A 380 6.26 1.61 -7.98
N LYS A 381 6.92 0.78 -7.16
CA LYS A 381 8.24 1.12 -6.62
C LYS A 381 9.34 0.71 -7.60
N ILE A 382 10.17 1.66 -8.02
CA ILE A 382 11.38 1.37 -8.79
C ILE A 382 12.55 1.18 -7.82
N LEU A 383 13.38 0.16 -8.06
CA LEU A 383 14.70 -0.01 -7.47
C LEU A 383 15.74 -0.01 -8.59
N GLN A 384 16.67 0.94 -8.54
CA GLN A 384 17.77 1.06 -9.49
C GLN A 384 18.93 0.16 -9.06
N VAL A 385 19.37 -0.73 -9.94
CA VAL A 385 20.57 -1.56 -9.74
C VAL A 385 21.61 -1.10 -10.74
N VAL A 386 22.56 -0.28 -10.29
CA VAL A 386 23.58 0.33 -11.15
C VAL A 386 24.88 -0.47 -11.05
N VAL A 387 25.37 -0.97 -12.18
CA VAL A 387 26.72 -1.48 -12.33
C VAL A 387 27.54 -0.39 -13.04
N TYR A 388 28.37 0.31 -12.28
CA TYR A 388 29.16 1.43 -12.76
C TYR A 388 30.56 0.99 -13.17
N ILE A 389 30.94 1.33 -14.40
CA ILE A 389 32.26 1.07 -14.96
C ILE A 389 33.00 2.41 -15.05
N PRO A 390 34.11 2.60 -14.32
CA PRO A 390 34.85 3.86 -14.32
C PRO A 390 35.54 4.13 -15.66
N SER A 391 36.00 5.37 -15.83
CA SER A 391 36.91 5.73 -16.93
C SER A 391 38.34 5.23 -16.63
N ALA A 392 39.18 5.08 -17.64
CA ALA A 392 40.58 4.68 -17.47
C ALA A 392 41.37 5.65 -16.59
N LYS A 393 40.97 6.93 -16.56
CA LYS A 393 41.58 7.98 -15.73
C LYS A 393 41.26 7.87 -14.23
N GLU A 394 40.30 7.05 -13.84
CA GLU A 394 39.88 6.86 -12.46
C GLU A 394 39.83 5.37 -12.06
N CYS A 395 40.47 4.48 -12.83
CA CYS A 395 40.48 3.05 -12.56
C CYS A 395 41.84 2.59 -11.98
N PRO A 396 41.88 1.63 -11.04
CA PRO A 396 40.76 1.04 -10.31
C PRO A 396 40.11 2.01 -9.32
N LEU A 397 38.78 2.10 -9.36
CA LEU A 397 37.95 2.91 -8.47
C LEU A 397 37.45 2.04 -7.31
N LEU A 398 37.81 2.42 -6.08
CA LEU A 398 37.49 1.69 -4.86
C LEU A 398 36.72 2.57 -3.88
N LEU A 399 35.60 2.05 -3.37
CA LEU A 399 34.79 2.72 -2.37
C LEU A 399 35.40 2.57 -0.97
N GLN A 400 35.43 3.66 -0.20
CA GLN A 400 35.85 3.66 1.19
C GLN A 400 34.67 3.32 2.12
N LEU A 401 34.95 2.60 3.22
CA LEU A 401 34.00 2.37 4.32
C LEU A 401 34.12 3.47 5.40
N PRO A 402 33.13 3.63 6.30
CA PRO A 402 33.15 4.66 7.34
C PRO A 402 34.34 4.56 8.31
N ASN A 403 34.91 3.37 8.47
CA ASN A 403 36.12 3.10 9.26
C ASN A 403 37.44 3.50 8.54
N GLY A 404 37.38 3.93 7.28
CA GLY A 404 38.53 4.32 6.46
C GLY A 404 39.15 3.20 5.62
N GLU A 405 38.67 1.95 5.79
CA GLU A 405 39.09 0.79 5.00
C GLU A 405 38.44 0.78 3.61
N VAL A 406 38.87 -0.16 2.76
CA VAL A 406 38.27 -0.34 1.42
C VAL A 406 37.11 -1.33 1.52
N SER A 407 36.00 -1.02 0.85
CA SER A 407 34.86 -1.94 0.75
C SER A 407 35.22 -3.17 -0.08
N MET A 408 35.08 -4.37 0.50
CA MET A 408 35.33 -5.64 -0.21
C MET A 408 34.34 -5.89 -1.35
N THR A 409 33.10 -5.43 -1.22
CA THR A 409 32.04 -5.59 -2.25
C THR A 409 32.04 -4.48 -3.30
N ASN A 410 32.79 -3.40 -3.06
CA ASN A 410 32.87 -2.21 -3.90
C ASN A 410 31.51 -1.61 -4.33
N GLY A 411 30.49 -1.76 -3.48
CA GLY A 411 29.14 -1.22 -3.71
C GLY A 411 28.54 -0.56 -2.47
N PHE A 412 27.46 0.20 -2.67
CA PHE A 412 26.68 0.85 -1.63
C PHE A 412 25.18 0.92 -1.98
N ILE A 413 24.33 1.21 -0.99
CA ILE A 413 22.88 1.29 -1.14
C ILE A 413 22.42 2.70 -0.80
N SER A 414 21.43 3.20 -1.55
CA SER A 414 20.58 4.33 -1.18
C SER A 414 19.17 3.78 -0.95
N PRO A 415 18.68 3.65 0.30
CA PRO A 415 17.49 2.85 0.63
C PRO A 415 16.28 3.10 -0.27
N MET A 416 15.90 4.36 -0.49
CA MET A 416 14.72 4.70 -1.30
C MET A 416 14.95 4.68 -2.81
N TRP A 417 16.16 4.40 -3.30
CA TRP A 417 16.52 4.51 -4.72
C TRP A 417 17.04 3.20 -5.31
N GLY A 418 17.84 2.44 -4.56
CA GLY A 418 18.42 1.16 -4.98
C GLY A 418 19.90 1.03 -4.62
N GLY A 419 20.65 0.27 -5.42
CA GLY A 419 22.05 -0.08 -5.18
C GLY A 419 22.98 0.35 -6.31
N VAL A 420 24.24 0.63 -5.95
CA VAL A 420 25.34 0.90 -6.90
C VAL A 420 26.47 -0.09 -6.60
N ILE A 421 27.06 -0.65 -7.65
CA ILE A 421 28.18 -1.60 -7.61
C ILE A 421 29.23 -1.09 -8.61
N VAL A 422 30.45 -0.81 -8.14
CA VAL A 422 31.54 -0.35 -9.00
C VAL A 422 32.34 -1.55 -9.49
N TRP A 423 32.22 -1.87 -10.78
CA TRP A 423 32.96 -2.94 -11.42
C TRP A 423 34.19 -2.40 -12.15
N ASN A 424 35.39 -2.76 -11.65
CA ASN A 424 36.65 -2.39 -12.26
C ASN A 424 37.04 -3.42 -13.33
N PRO A 425 37.13 -3.05 -14.62
CA PRO A 425 37.52 -4.01 -15.64
C PRO A 425 38.98 -4.47 -15.48
N PRO A 426 39.31 -5.72 -15.86
CA PRO A 426 40.68 -6.25 -15.77
C PRO A 426 41.70 -5.46 -16.63
N SER A 427 41.21 -4.71 -17.63
CA SER A 427 42.01 -3.81 -18.46
C SER A 427 42.57 -2.60 -17.70
N CYS A 428 42.04 -2.26 -16.51
CA CYS A 428 42.53 -1.11 -15.73
C CYS A 428 43.98 -1.21 -15.24
N LEU A 429 44.54 -2.43 -15.24
CA LEU A 429 45.94 -2.68 -14.88
C LEU A 429 46.87 -2.79 -16.11
N ARG A 430 46.36 -2.47 -17.30
CA ARG A 430 47.14 -2.45 -18.54
C ARG A 430 47.27 -1.02 -19.05
N ASP A 431 48.50 -0.53 -19.13
CA ASP A 431 48.85 0.65 -19.92
C ASP A 431 48.53 0.38 -21.40
N SER A 432 47.32 0.72 -21.84
CA SER A 432 46.82 0.35 -23.16
C SER A 432 46.79 1.55 -24.11
N GLU A 433 47.93 1.81 -24.77
CA GLU A 433 48.00 2.59 -26.02
C GLU A 433 47.36 1.86 -27.23
N SER A 434 46.50 0.86 -26.99
CA SER A 434 45.89 0.05 -28.05
C SER A 434 44.68 0.76 -28.68
N MET A 435 44.81 1.11 -29.96
CA MET A 435 43.78 1.79 -30.74
C MET A 435 42.45 1.02 -30.83
N HIS A 436 41.37 1.79 -30.75
CA HIS A 436 39.95 1.44 -30.93
C HIS A 436 39.31 0.61 -29.80
N PRO A 437 38.29 1.15 -29.10
CA PRO A 437 37.59 0.41 -28.06
C PRO A 437 36.73 -0.69 -28.68
N THR A 438 37.20 -1.94 -28.59
CA THR A 438 36.37 -3.11 -28.92
C THR A 438 35.27 -3.27 -27.88
N ARG A 439 34.04 -3.55 -28.31
CA ARG A 439 32.96 -3.90 -27.38
C ARG A 439 33.29 -5.24 -26.71
N HIS A 440 33.42 -5.21 -25.39
CA HIS A 440 33.63 -6.38 -24.55
C HIS A 440 32.32 -6.79 -23.86
N LYS A 441 32.19 -8.07 -23.53
CA LYS A 441 31.15 -8.55 -22.60
C LYS A 441 31.77 -8.81 -21.24
N ILE A 442 31.04 -8.47 -20.16
CA ILE A 442 31.42 -8.88 -18.80
C ILE A 442 31.46 -10.42 -18.74
N SER A 443 32.47 -10.98 -18.06
CA SER A 443 32.61 -12.43 -17.95
C SER A 443 31.48 -13.01 -17.06
N PRO A 444 30.97 -14.23 -17.31
CA PRO A 444 29.94 -14.82 -16.46
C PRO A 444 30.34 -14.93 -14.98
N GLN A 445 31.64 -15.15 -14.71
CA GLN A 445 32.18 -15.24 -13.35
C GLN A 445 32.18 -13.88 -12.63
N ASP A 446 32.50 -12.80 -13.33
CA ASP A 446 32.46 -11.46 -12.73
C ASP A 446 31.03 -10.95 -12.59
N LEU A 447 30.16 -11.33 -13.53
CA LEU A 447 28.72 -11.06 -13.48
C LEU A 447 28.05 -11.76 -12.28
N GLN A 448 28.47 -12.99 -11.97
CA GLN A 448 28.04 -13.71 -10.77
C GLN A 448 28.46 -12.98 -9.48
N LYS A 449 29.72 -12.52 -9.36
CA LYS A 449 30.17 -11.72 -8.19
C LYS A 449 29.38 -10.42 -8.04
N VAL A 450 29.09 -9.74 -9.15
CA VAL A 450 28.23 -8.54 -9.15
C VAL A 450 26.81 -8.90 -8.68
N PHE A 451 26.30 -10.07 -9.07
CA PHE A 451 25.00 -10.55 -8.63
C PHE A 451 24.98 -10.94 -7.14
N GLU A 452 26.04 -11.55 -6.61
CA GLU A 452 26.19 -11.84 -5.17
C GLU A 452 26.15 -10.55 -4.33
N VAL A 453 26.84 -9.49 -4.79
CA VAL A 453 26.76 -8.15 -4.16
C VAL A 453 25.35 -7.57 -4.27
N PHE A 454 24.72 -7.65 -5.45
CA PHE A 454 23.32 -7.24 -5.62
C PHE A 454 22.38 -7.99 -4.67
N MET A 455 22.55 -9.30 -4.47
CA MET A 455 21.71 -10.08 -3.56
C MET A 455 21.89 -9.67 -2.11
N GLY A 456 23.11 -9.42 -1.65
CA GLY A 456 23.37 -8.82 -0.34
C GLY A 456 22.65 -7.47 -0.18
N GLN A 457 22.70 -6.62 -1.22
CA GLN A 457 22.01 -5.32 -1.21
C GLN A 457 20.47 -5.45 -1.23
N PHE A 458 19.94 -6.38 -2.02
CA PHE A 458 18.51 -6.61 -2.18
C PHE A 458 17.90 -7.14 -0.88
N ARG A 459 18.59 -8.06 -0.19
CA ARG A 459 18.22 -8.56 1.14
C ARG A 459 18.20 -7.43 2.18
N GLN A 460 19.20 -6.54 2.18
CA GLN A 460 19.21 -5.34 3.04
C GLN A 460 18.05 -4.37 2.75
N LEU A 461 17.64 -4.21 1.48
CA LEU A 461 16.48 -3.38 1.11
C LEU A 461 15.14 -3.95 1.62
N PHE A 462 15.03 -5.27 1.81
CA PHE A 462 13.91 -5.91 2.51
C PHE A 462 14.09 -5.96 4.04
N GLY A 463 15.15 -5.34 4.58
CA GLY A 463 15.45 -5.28 6.01
C GLY A 463 15.97 -6.58 6.60
N LEU A 464 16.53 -7.48 5.79
CA LEU A 464 17.23 -8.69 6.22
C LEU A 464 18.76 -8.45 6.30
N LYS A 465 19.47 -9.38 6.94
CA LYS A 465 20.94 -9.38 6.95
C LYS A 465 21.51 -9.87 5.60
N SER A 466 22.61 -9.26 5.19
CA SER A 466 23.45 -9.69 4.06
C SER A 466 24.60 -10.63 4.46
N ASP A 467 24.86 -10.75 5.76
CA ASP A 467 25.93 -11.60 6.30
C ASP A 467 25.34 -12.94 6.76
N ASN A 468 26.14 -13.99 6.65
CA ASN A 468 25.77 -15.38 6.97
C ASN A 468 25.93 -15.68 8.47
N LEU A 469 26.09 -14.64 9.31
CA LEU A 469 26.32 -14.76 10.74
C LEU A 469 25.31 -13.92 11.54
N TYR A 470 24.66 -14.56 12.50
CA TYR A 470 23.90 -13.92 13.56
C TYR A 470 24.71 -13.95 14.86
N VAL A 471 25.06 -12.79 15.41
CA VAL A 471 25.78 -12.67 16.68
C VAL A 471 24.77 -12.36 17.78
N GLY A 472 24.34 -13.39 18.50
CA GLY A 472 23.37 -13.30 19.58
C GLY A 472 24.00 -13.13 20.97
N SER A 473 23.14 -12.95 21.96
CA SER A 473 23.51 -12.93 23.38
C SER A 473 24.08 -14.27 23.86
N THR A 474 23.62 -15.38 23.29
CA THR A 474 24.13 -16.73 23.56
C THR A 474 25.32 -17.12 22.68
N GLY A 475 25.82 -16.23 21.82
CA GLY A 475 26.92 -16.46 20.88
C GLY A 475 26.48 -16.50 19.41
N THR A 476 27.37 -16.96 18.53
CA THR A 476 27.19 -16.90 17.08
C THR A 476 26.37 -18.08 16.54
N SER A 477 25.46 -17.81 15.61
CA SER A 477 24.75 -18.80 14.78
C SER A 477 25.04 -18.53 13.30
N ILE A 478 25.31 -19.59 12.55
CA ILE A 478 25.50 -19.52 11.08
C ILE A 478 24.13 -19.53 10.42
N LEU A 479 23.93 -18.70 9.39
CA LEU A 479 22.71 -18.66 8.57
C LEU A 479 23.06 -19.24 7.19
N LEU A 480 22.39 -20.33 6.78
CA LEU A 480 22.59 -20.88 5.44
C LEU A 480 21.94 -20.00 4.37
N ALA A 481 22.64 -19.84 3.25
CA ALA A 481 22.14 -19.13 2.08
C ALA A 481 21.25 -20.06 1.23
N SER A 482 20.16 -19.53 0.71
CA SER A 482 19.26 -20.24 -0.20
C SER A 482 19.60 -19.92 -1.65
N ASP A 483 19.61 -20.94 -2.50
CA ASP A 483 19.82 -20.85 -3.95
C ASP A 483 18.73 -19.98 -4.63
N ARG A 484 17.56 -19.84 -3.98
CA ARG A 484 16.46 -18.94 -4.39
C ARG A 484 16.63 -17.51 -3.83
N GLY A 485 17.78 -17.19 -3.25
CA GLY A 485 18.13 -15.89 -2.66
C GLY A 485 17.55 -15.60 -1.27
N PHE A 486 16.45 -16.27 -0.90
CA PHE A 486 15.76 -16.15 0.39
C PHE A 486 15.43 -17.53 0.94
N THR A 487 15.61 -17.71 2.25
CA THR A 487 15.22 -18.94 2.95
C THR A 487 13.71 -18.97 3.22
N GLU A 488 13.15 -20.15 3.48
CA GLU A 488 11.71 -20.26 3.73
C GLU A 488 11.24 -19.51 4.98
N TRP A 489 12.07 -19.48 6.04
CA TRP A 489 11.75 -18.75 7.26
C TRP A 489 11.88 -17.23 7.07
N GLU A 490 12.76 -16.75 6.19
CA GLU A 490 12.82 -15.33 5.80
C GLU A 490 11.59 -14.90 5.03
N LEU A 491 11.15 -15.70 4.05
CA LEU A 491 9.90 -15.45 3.31
C LEU A 491 8.70 -15.41 4.26
N ASP A 492 8.67 -16.28 5.28
CA ASP A 492 7.63 -16.26 6.31
C ASP A 492 7.67 -14.96 7.15
N VAL A 493 8.85 -14.46 7.54
CA VAL A 493 9.01 -13.17 8.24
C VAL A 493 8.52 -12.02 7.36
N LEU A 494 8.94 -11.98 6.08
CA LEU A 494 8.55 -10.95 5.12
C LEU A 494 7.03 -10.97 4.91
N SER A 495 6.43 -12.11 4.60
CA SER A 495 4.98 -12.25 4.41
C SER A 495 4.17 -11.72 5.60
N ARG A 496 4.59 -12.00 6.84
CA ARG A 496 3.91 -11.47 8.05
C ARG A 496 4.05 -9.94 8.19
N GLN A 497 5.28 -9.41 8.05
CA GLN A 497 5.54 -7.97 8.17
C GLN A 497 4.80 -7.17 7.07
N HIS A 498 4.89 -7.63 5.82
CA HIS A 498 4.17 -7.06 4.69
C HIS A 498 2.65 -7.09 4.89
N THR A 499 2.10 -8.19 5.43
CA THR A 499 0.66 -8.28 5.69
C THR A 499 0.19 -7.21 6.65
N CYS A 500 0.89 -7.01 7.78
CA CYS A 500 0.54 -5.93 8.70
C CYS A 500 0.68 -4.55 8.05
N PHE A 501 1.84 -4.25 7.44
CA PHE A 501 2.10 -2.94 6.84
C PHE A 501 1.05 -2.58 5.77
N ASN A 502 0.70 -3.53 4.91
CA ASN A 502 -0.31 -3.31 3.88
C ASN A 502 -1.71 -3.08 4.46
N LEU A 503 -2.10 -3.81 5.52
CA LEU A 503 -3.39 -3.59 6.18
C LEU A 503 -3.46 -2.25 6.91
N LEU A 504 -2.40 -1.84 7.62
CA LEU A 504 -2.31 -0.54 8.28
C LEU A 504 -2.37 0.62 7.26
N SER A 505 -1.63 0.50 6.14
CA SER A 505 -1.70 1.45 5.03
C SER A 505 -3.11 1.49 4.42
N CYS A 506 -3.73 0.33 4.16
CA CYS A 506 -5.10 0.24 3.65
C CYS A 506 -6.11 0.95 4.56
N ALA A 507 -6.08 0.67 5.87
CA ALA A 507 -6.98 1.30 6.84
C ALA A 507 -6.77 2.82 6.92
N THR A 508 -5.51 3.27 6.92
CA THR A 508 -5.15 4.71 6.92
C THR A 508 -5.67 5.42 5.67
N THR A 509 -5.52 4.80 4.50
CA THR A 509 -5.97 5.35 3.21
C THR A 509 -7.50 5.37 3.11
N LEU A 510 -8.19 4.29 3.48
CA LEU A 510 -9.66 4.24 3.52
C LEU A 510 -10.25 5.20 4.57
N GLY A 511 -9.65 5.32 5.76
CA GLY A 511 -10.05 6.30 6.78
C GLY A 511 -9.81 7.74 6.35
N SER A 512 -8.79 7.99 5.51
CA SER A 512 -8.55 9.30 4.88
C SER A 512 -9.58 9.60 3.78
N LEU A 513 -9.93 8.61 2.96
CA LEU A 513 -11.02 8.71 1.97
C LEU A 513 -12.36 8.99 2.67
N SER A 514 -12.68 8.26 3.73
CA SER A 514 -13.88 8.44 4.56
C SER A 514 -14.03 9.89 5.03
N ARG A 515 -12.99 10.44 5.68
CA ARG A 515 -12.96 11.84 6.16
C ARG A 515 -13.06 12.86 5.03
N LEU A 516 -12.37 12.63 3.90
CA LEU A 516 -12.46 13.51 2.73
C LEU A 516 -13.89 13.58 2.16
N VAL A 517 -14.53 12.42 1.99
CA VAL A 517 -15.89 12.31 1.44
C VAL A 517 -16.94 12.93 2.37
N GLN A 518 -16.78 12.76 3.69
CA GLN A 518 -17.65 13.37 4.68
C GLN A 518 -17.48 14.90 4.76
N SER A 519 -16.24 15.40 4.70
CA SER A 519 -15.96 16.85 4.72
C SER A 519 -16.39 17.58 3.45
N LEU A 520 -16.50 16.88 2.31
CA LEU A 520 -16.90 17.46 1.01
C LEU A 520 -18.28 16.92 0.54
N PRO A 521 -19.40 17.44 1.06
CA PRO A 521 -20.76 16.99 0.74
C PRO A 521 -21.23 17.31 -0.70
N ARG A 522 -20.36 17.86 -1.57
CA ARG A 522 -20.55 17.96 -3.03
C ARG A 522 -19.41 17.37 -3.89
N MET A 523 -18.47 16.61 -3.32
CA MET A 523 -17.50 15.81 -4.09
C MET A 523 -18.20 14.68 -4.87
N ILE A 524 -17.88 14.52 -6.17
CA ILE A 524 -18.44 13.46 -7.01
C ILE A 524 -17.79 12.12 -6.64
N ILE A 525 -18.60 11.10 -6.33
CA ILE A 525 -18.13 9.74 -6.04
C ILE A 525 -18.72 8.79 -7.08
N MET A 526 -17.87 8.26 -7.95
CA MET A 526 -18.24 7.28 -8.97
C MET A 526 -18.44 5.88 -8.36
N ASP A 527 -19.25 5.04 -9.00
CA ASP A 527 -19.50 3.66 -8.54
C ASP A 527 -18.26 2.77 -8.58
N GLU A 528 -17.27 3.12 -9.39
CA GLU A 528 -15.98 2.46 -9.43
C GLU A 528 -15.23 2.60 -8.10
N ILE A 529 -15.17 3.81 -7.53
CA ILE A 529 -14.61 4.07 -6.20
C ILE A 529 -15.37 3.27 -5.14
N GLY A 530 -16.71 3.24 -5.21
CA GLY A 530 -17.53 2.44 -4.29
C GLY A 530 -17.22 0.94 -4.35
N LYS A 531 -17.01 0.39 -5.55
CA LYS A 531 -16.59 -1.00 -5.76
C LYS A 531 -15.16 -1.26 -5.27
N GLN A 532 -14.21 -0.38 -5.58
CA GLN A 532 -12.81 -0.48 -5.13
C GLN A 532 -12.73 -0.49 -3.60
N VAL A 533 -13.41 0.43 -2.92
CA VAL A 533 -13.51 0.45 -1.45
C VAL A 533 -14.13 -0.84 -0.91
N LYS A 534 -15.22 -1.33 -1.51
CA LYS A 534 -15.83 -2.59 -1.08
C LYS A 534 -14.88 -3.79 -1.24
N PHE A 535 -14.28 -3.96 -2.40
CA PHE A 535 -13.34 -5.06 -2.65
C PHE A 535 -12.05 -4.95 -1.81
N SER A 536 -11.61 -3.72 -1.51
CA SER A 536 -10.52 -3.45 -0.58
C SER A 536 -10.84 -3.97 0.84
N LEU A 537 -12.04 -3.66 1.36
CA LEU A 537 -12.50 -4.17 2.65
C LEU A 537 -12.65 -5.70 2.68
N GLU A 538 -13.21 -6.30 1.62
CA GLU A 538 -13.33 -7.76 1.49
C GLU A 538 -11.95 -8.44 1.48
N ALA A 539 -10.99 -7.90 0.71
CA ALA A 539 -9.60 -8.39 0.69
C ALA A 539 -8.88 -8.19 2.04
N ALA A 540 -9.15 -7.08 2.75
CA ALA A 540 -8.60 -6.81 4.07
C ALA A 540 -9.12 -7.78 5.14
N GLN A 541 -10.41 -8.16 5.07
CA GLN A 541 -11.01 -9.19 5.93
C GLN A 541 -10.43 -10.57 5.62
N LEU A 542 -10.27 -10.90 4.33
CA LEU A 542 -9.70 -12.17 3.90
C LEU A 542 -8.23 -12.30 4.32
N ALA A 543 -7.45 -11.22 4.27
CA ALA A 543 -6.08 -11.17 4.80
C ALA A 543 -6.02 -11.42 6.32
N GLN A 544 -6.92 -10.81 7.11
CA GLN A 544 -7.03 -11.06 8.56
C GLN A 544 -7.45 -12.51 8.86
N SER A 545 -8.38 -13.07 8.08
CA SER A 545 -8.77 -14.48 8.19
C SER A 545 -7.59 -15.41 7.92
N ASN A 546 -6.86 -15.20 6.82
CA ASN A 546 -5.69 -16.01 6.49
C ASN A 546 -4.55 -15.87 7.51
N ALA A 547 -4.34 -14.67 8.05
CA ALA A 547 -3.36 -14.43 9.11
C ALA A 547 -3.71 -15.18 10.41
N SER A 548 -5.00 -15.17 10.83
CA SER A 548 -5.44 -15.91 12.01
C SER A 548 -5.39 -17.43 11.83
N LEU A 549 -5.46 -17.90 10.58
CA LEU A 549 -5.21 -19.29 10.17
C LEU A 549 -3.72 -19.60 9.91
N GLY A 550 -2.79 -18.67 10.13
CA GLY A 550 -1.35 -18.90 9.92
C GLY A 550 -0.92 -19.12 8.46
N ILE A 551 -1.75 -18.76 7.48
CA ILE A 551 -1.47 -18.91 6.05
C ILE A 551 -0.79 -17.63 5.54
N TYR A 552 0.50 -17.49 5.82
CA TYR A 552 1.25 -16.24 5.61
C TYR A 552 1.24 -15.74 4.15
N ASP A 553 1.40 -16.64 3.18
CA ASP A 553 1.55 -16.26 1.77
C ASP A 553 0.22 -15.75 1.20
N ALA A 554 -0.89 -16.41 1.55
CA ALA A 554 -2.22 -15.96 1.20
C ALA A 554 -2.63 -14.67 1.93
N SER A 555 -2.13 -14.42 3.15
CA SER A 555 -2.36 -13.13 3.83
C SER A 555 -1.57 -11.99 3.19
N ALA A 556 -0.34 -12.25 2.73
CA ALA A 556 0.49 -11.28 2.01
C ALA A 556 -0.15 -10.86 0.68
N VAL A 557 -0.60 -11.82 -0.15
CA VAL A 557 -1.29 -11.53 -1.42
C VAL A 557 -2.58 -10.74 -1.20
N SER A 558 -3.38 -11.12 -0.21
CA SER A 558 -4.70 -10.50 0.04
C SER A 558 -4.58 -9.09 0.62
N SER A 559 -3.62 -8.86 1.52
CA SER A 559 -3.34 -7.52 2.07
C SER A 559 -2.76 -6.57 1.00
N ARG A 560 -1.90 -7.09 0.11
CA ARG A 560 -1.39 -6.36 -1.07
C ARG A 560 -2.54 -5.89 -1.97
N GLN A 561 -3.50 -6.78 -2.26
CA GLN A 561 -4.69 -6.45 -3.03
C GLN A 561 -5.57 -5.41 -2.30
N ALA A 562 -5.77 -5.56 -0.99
CA ALA A 562 -6.55 -4.61 -0.19
C ALA A 562 -5.97 -3.19 -0.27
N ARG A 563 -4.65 -3.05 -0.08
CA ARG A 563 -3.93 -1.77 -0.18
C ARG A 563 -4.03 -1.17 -1.58
N SER A 564 -3.74 -1.94 -2.63
CA SER A 564 -3.83 -1.45 -4.02
C SER A 564 -5.23 -0.88 -4.31
N LEU A 565 -6.29 -1.58 -3.93
CA LEU A 565 -7.67 -1.13 -4.16
C LEU A 565 -8.05 0.12 -3.33
N ALA A 566 -7.53 0.26 -2.11
CA ALA A 566 -7.72 1.47 -1.30
C ALA A 566 -7.03 2.70 -1.93
N GLU A 567 -5.81 2.48 -2.42
CA GLU A 567 -4.99 3.51 -3.09
C GLU A 567 -5.59 3.89 -4.46
N ASP A 568 -6.04 2.92 -5.25
CA ASP A 568 -6.74 3.17 -6.51
C ASP A 568 -8.03 3.98 -6.31
N ALA A 569 -8.76 3.72 -5.22
CA ALA A 569 -9.95 4.48 -4.82
C ALA A 569 -9.61 5.91 -4.36
N PHE A 570 -8.61 6.10 -3.50
CA PHE A 570 -8.22 7.42 -2.99
C PHE A 570 -7.61 8.29 -4.08
N PHE A 571 -6.70 7.71 -4.88
CA PHE A 571 -6.03 8.36 -5.99
C PHE A 571 -6.81 8.20 -7.32
N HIS A 572 -8.14 8.05 -7.27
CA HIS A 572 -8.97 8.02 -8.48
C HIS A 572 -8.99 9.41 -9.16
N PRO A 573 -8.83 9.52 -10.50
CA PRO A 573 -8.75 10.81 -11.18
C PRO A 573 -9.93 11.74 -10.90
N SER A 574 -11.15 11.21 -10.72
CA SER A 574 -12.35 12.01 -10.42
C SER A 574 -12.35 12.66 -9.02
N ILE A 575 -11.58 12.12 -8.07
CA ILE A 575 -11.38 12.71 -6.74
C ILE A 575 -10.28 13.77 -6.80
N MET A 576 -9.21 13.54 -7.58
CA MET A 576 -8.15 14.55 -7.75
C MET A 576 -8.58 15.75 -8.60
N SER A 577 -9.42 15.55 -9.61
CA SER A 577 -9.91 16.63 -10.47
C SER A 577 -10.87 17.52 -9.66
N VAL A 578 -10.36 18.68 -9.21
CA VAL A 578 -11.08 19.66 -8.38
C VAL A 578 -12.18 20.38 -9.18
N SER A 579 -13.21 19.63 -9.62
CA SER A 579 -14.44 20.14 -10.22
C SER A 579 -15.54 20.32 -9.16
N TYR A 580 -15.16 20.76 -7.96
CA TYR A 580 -16.07 20.90 -6.83
C TYR A 580 -16.95 22.14 -6.97
N TYR A 581 -18.16 21.94 -7.49
CA TYR A 581 -19.19 22.97 -7.56
C TYR A 581 -19.68 23.31 -6.13
N SER A 582 -19.21 24.44 -5.59
CA SER A 582 -19.58 24.87 -4.23
C SER A 582 -21.04 25.34 -4.14
N PHE A 583 -21.58 25.43 -2.92
CA PHE A 583 -22.95 25.94 -2.72
C PHE A 583 -23.05 27.41 -3.13
N GLU A 584 -21.99 28.15 -2.85
CA GLU A 584 -21.86 29.57 -3.20
C GLU A 584 -21.84 29.75 -4.71
N HIS A 585 -21.12 28.88 -5.44
CA HIS A 585 -21.11 28.90 -6.90
C HIS A 585 -22.48 28.51 -7.49
N CYS A 586 -23.15 27.51 -6.90
CA CYS A 586 -24.55 27.18 -7.22
C CYS A 586 -25.48 28.38 -7.04
N PHE A 587 -25.42 29.03 -5.87
CA PHE A 587 -26.23 30.18 -5.56
C PHE A 587 -25.91 31.37 -6.47
N ALA A 588 -24.64 31.65 -6.73
CA ALA A 588 -24.20 32.73 -7.61
C ALA A 588 -24.68 32.54 -9.06
N VAL A 589 -24.68 31.30 -9.58
CA VAL A 589 -25.17 31.01 -10.93
C VAL A 589 -26.69 31.10 -11.03
N TYR A 590 -27.44 30.53 -10.08
CA TYR A 590 -28.91 30.41 -10.21
C TYR A 590 -29.69 31.60 -9.61
N SER A 591 -29.16 32.30 -8.59
CA SER A 591 -29.84 33.41 -7.92
C SER A 591 -30.25 34.55 -8.88
N PRO A 592 -29.40 35.02 -9.82
CA PRO A 592 -29.77 36.07 -10.77
C PRO A 592 -30.99 35.74 -11.64
N PHE A 593 -31.22 34.47 -11.97
CA PHE A 593 -32.34 34.04 -12.81
C PHE A 593 -33.62 33.85 -11.99
N PHE A 594 -33.54 33.20 -10.83
CA PHE A 594 -34.73 32.80 -10.07
C PHE A 594 -35.17 33.81 -9.00
N LEU A 595 -34.23 34.49 -8.33
CA LEU A 595 -34.55 35.34 -7.18
C LEU A 595 -35.38 36.59 -7.56
N PRO A 596 -35.08 37.34 -8.65
CA PRO A 596 -35.92 38.47 -9.07
C PRO A 596 -37.35 38.04 -9.44
N VAL A 597 -37.48 36.91 -10.16
CA VAL A 597 -38.78 36.39 -10.60
C VAL A 597 -39.61 35.93 -9.41
N LEU A 598 -39.01 35.17 -8.48
CA LEU A 598 -39.66 34.73 -7.24
C LEU A 598 -40.12 35.92 -6.39
N LEU A 599 -39.28 36.96 -6.26
CA LEU A 599 -39.64 38.19 -5.54
C LEU A 599 -40.85 38.89 -6.16
N HIS A 600 -40.91 39.02 -7.49
CA HIS A 600 -42.05 39.61 -8.18
C HIS A 600 -43.34 38.79 -8.01
N VAL A 601 -43.27 37.46 -8.08
CA VAL A 601 -44.42 36.56 -7.86
C VAL A 601 -44.93 36.66 -6.42
N LEU A 602 -44.04 36.65 -5.43
CA LEU A 602 -44.39 36.81 -4.01
C LEU A 602 -45.05 38.18 -3.75
N LEU A 603 -44.50 39.27 -4.28
CA LEU A 603 -45.08 40.60 -4.16
C LEU A 603 -46.46 40.70 -4.83
N ALA A 604 -46.67 40.03 -5.96
CA ALA A 604 -47.97 39.97 -6.62
C ALA A 604 -49.02 39.24 -5.75
N VAL A 605 -48.66 38.08 -5.18
CA VAL A 605 -49.54 37.32 -4.27
C VAL A 605 -49.85 38.10 -2.99
N VAL A 606 -48.85 38.73 -2.35
CA VAL A 606 -49.07 39.56 -1.15
C VAL A 606 -49.98 40.74 -1.45
N ARG A 607 -49.82 41.41 -2.60
CA ARG A 607 -50.72 42.51 -3.03
C ARG A 607 -52.15 42.02 -3.26
N GLU A 608 -52.34 40.88 -3.95
CA GLU A 608 -53.69 40.37 -4.22
C GLU A 608 -54.37 39.82 -2.94
N LEU A 609 -53.62 39.19 -2.02
CA LEU A 609 -54.12 38.79 -0.71
C LEU A 609 -54.56 39.99 0.14
N ARG A 610 -53.78 41.08 0.16
CA ARG A 610 -54.16 42.33 0.84
C ARG A 610 -55.42 42.93 0.23
N ARG A 611 -55.50 43.01 -1.11
CA ARG A 611 -56.67 43.48 -1.85
C ARG A 611 -57.91 42.62 -1.56
N TYR A 612 -57.78 41.29 -1.61
CA TYR A 612 -58.89 40.37 -1.33
C TYR A 612 -59.39 40.52 0.12
N LYS A 613 -58.49 40.62 1.11
CA LYS A 613 -58.87 40.89 2.51
C LYS A 613 -59.58 42.24 2.67
N GLN A 614 -59.15 43.30 1.98
CA GLN A 614 -59.80 44.61 2.00
C GLN A 614 -61.19 44.58 1.36
N GLU A 615 -61.32 44.01 0.15
CA GLU A 615 -62.59 43.92 -0.56
C GLU A 615 -63.59 42.99 0.14
N MET A 616 -63.11 41.92 0.79
CA MET A 616 -63.93 41.07 1.65
C MET A 616 -64.42 41.82 2.89
N LYS A 617 -63.59 42.67 3.53
CA LYS A 617 -64.04 43.56 4.61
C LYS A 617 -65.14 44.52 4.15
N LYS A 618 -65.02 45.14 2.97
CA LYS A 618 -66.07 46.02 2.40
C LYS A 618 -67.38 45.28 2.09
N TYR A 619 -67.29 44.03 1.62
CA TYR A 619 -68.46 43.18 1.38
C TYR A 619 -69.13 42.73 2.68
N VAL A 620 -68.34 42.37 3.70
CA VAL A 620 -68.85 42.03 5.04
C VAL A 620 -69.51 43.26 5.68
N ALA A 621 -68.90 44.44 5.61
CA ALA A 621 -69.47 45.70 6.12
C ALA A 621 -70.83 46.02 5.47
N TRP A 622 -70.96 45.84 4.15
CA TRP A 622 -72.24 45.97 3.45
C TRP A 622 -73.26 44.91 3.89
N LYS A 623 -72.83 43.66 4.11
CA LYS A 623 -73.72 42.59 4.59
C LYS A 623 -74.19 42.83 6.03
N THR A 624 -73.37 43.43 6.90
CA THR A 624 -73.74 43.79 8.28
C THR A 624 -74.63 45.03 8.37
N GLN A 625 -74.59 45.94 7.41
CA GLN A 625 -75.47 47.12 7.34
C GLN A 625 -76.80 46.84 6.61
N ARG A 626 -76.99 45.61 6.10
CA ARG A 626 -78.22 45.13 5.46
C ARG A 626 -78.97 44.08 6.31
N ARG A 627 -78.39 43.70 7.45
CA ARG A 627 -79.08 43.07 8.57
C ARG A 627 -79.53 44.17 9.54
#